data_AF-A0A182YMS4-F1
#
_entry.id   AF-A0A182YMS4-F1
#
_cell.length_a   1.000
_cell.length_b   1.000
_cell.length_c   1.000
_cell.angle_alpha   90.00
_cell.angle_beta   90.00
_cell.angle_gamma   90.00
#
_symmetry.space_group_name_H-M   'P 1'
#
loop_
_entity.id
_entity.type
_entity.pdbx_description
1 polymer ?
#
loop_
_entity_poly.entity_id
_entity_poly.type
_entity_poly.pdbx_seq_one_letter_code
_entity_poly.pdbx_strand_id
1 'polypeptide(L)'
;MAPRRKRAAAAKSTETTAKKAKPEEATSKPVETEEKGSKDGAYRKAAEVHSELCELAPEHNLQLVLNENGKPRRGAFEISIAKSVDGEKVLVWSGMSKGPPRKDKFPEAKSILDVVLKALK
;
A
#
# COMPACT_ATOMS: atom_id res chain seq x y z
N MET A 1 -37.09 -15.52 43.04
CA MET A 1 -36.22 -14.46 43.59
C MET A 1 -34.90 -14.51 42.82
N ALA A 2 -34.69 -13.61 41.86
CA ALA A 2 -33.53 -13.62 40.95
C ALA A 2 -32.78 -12.28 41.08
N PRO A 3 -31.45 -12.26 41.29
CA PRO A 3 -30.75 -11.01 41.51
C PRO A 3 -30.51 -10.27 40.20
N ARG A 4 -31.19 -9.12 40.05
CA ARG A 4 -30.96 -8.13 39.00
C ARG A 4 -29.59 -7.49 39.23
N ARG A 5 -28.59 -7.73 38.37
CA ARG A 5 -27.35 -6.94 38.35
C ARG A 5 -27.41 -5.84 37.29
N LYS A 6 -27.04 -4.67 37.77
CA LYS A 6 -27.26 -3.30 37.31
C LYS A 6 -26.26 -2.93 36.20
N ARG A 7 -26.74 -2.26 35.15
CA ARG A 7 -25.88 -1.57 34.15
C ARG A 7 -25.15 -0.42 34.86
N ALA A 8 -23.84 -0.31 34.65
CA ALA A 8 -23.05 0.86 35.01
C ALA A 8 -22.12 1.19 33.83
N ALA A 9 -22.36 2.36 33.22
CA ALA A 9 -21.44 3.03 32.33
C ALA A 9 -20.36 3.74 33.17
N ALA A 10 -19.10 3.63 32.77
CA ALA A 10 -18.04 4.52 33.22
C ALA A 10 -16.95 4.59 32.13
N ALA A 11 -16.85 5.77 31.53
CA ALA A 11 -15.70 6.21 30.76
C ALA A 11 -14.45 6.20 31.64
N LYS A 12 -13.29 5.87 31.07
CA LYS A 12 -11.96 6.28 31.57
C LYS A 12 -10.95 6.29 30.43
N SER A 13 -10.64 7.49 29.98
CA SER A 13 -9.41 7.88 29.29
C SER A 13 -8.26 7.92 30.30
N THR A 14 -7.09 7.36 29.96
CA THR A 14 -5.74 7.66 30.49
C THR A 14 -4.77 6.91 29.58
N GLU A 15 -4.12 7.53 28.60
CA GLU A 15 -2.84 8.26 28.71
C GLU A 15 -1.81 7.54 29.61
N THR A 16 -0.74 7.01 29.00
CA THR A 16 0.55 6.81 29.67
C THR A 16 1.69 6.93 28.67
N THR A 17 2.49 7.94 28.95
CA THR A 17 3.69 8.44 28.28
C THR A 17 4.92 7.68 28.79
N ALA A 18 5.88 7.29 27.94
CA ALA A 18 7.29 7.12 28.32
C ALA A 18 8.26 6.92 27.12
N LYS A 19 8.67 8.05 26.54
CA LYS A 19 10.04 8.45 26.15
C LYS A 19 11.19 7.42 26.35
N LYS A 20 11.94 7.07 25.28
CA LYS A 20 13.43 7.07 25.26
C LYS A 20 14.02 6.94 23.85
N ALA A 21 15.17 7.58 23.66
CA ALA A 21 15.80 7.95 22.40
C ALA A 21 16.72 6.88 21.76
N LYS A 22 16.97 7.11 20.44
CA LYS A 22 18.03 6.64 19.50
C LYS A 22 19.45 6.63 20.15
N PRO A 23 20.45 5.77 19.79
CA PRO A 23 21.01 5.65 18.43
C PRO A 23 21.52 4.27 17.92
N GLU A 24 21.90 4.33 16.64
CA GLU A 24 22.49 3.41 15.67
C GLU A 24 23.27 2.18 16.17
N GLU A 25 23.16 1.06 15.45
CA GLU A 25 24.31 0.50 14.72
C GLU A 25 23.84 -0.50 13.64
N ALA A 26 24.46 -0.39 12.46
CA ALA A 26 24.24 -1.24 11.31
C ALA A 26 24.74 -2.67 11.55
N THR A 27 23.97 -3.68 11.13
CA THR A 27 24.53 -4.98 10.74
C THR A 27 23.68 -5.55 9.62
N SER A 28 24.31 -5.59 8.46
CA SER A 28 23.88 -6.13 7.19
C SER A 28 23.53 -7.61 7.29
N LYS A 29 22.28 -7.96 6.98
CA LYS A 29 21.90 -9.26 6.41
C LYS A 29 20.79 -9.03 5.38
N PRO A 30 20.80 -9.75 4.25
CA PRO A 30 19.83 -9.55 3.19
C PRO A 30 18.49 -9.99 3.75
N VAL A 31 17.57 -9.05 3.95
CA VAL A 31 16.18 -9.41 4.15
C VAL A 31 15.64 -9.76 2.78
N GLU A 32 15.99 -10.96 2.31
CA GLU A 32 15.11 -11.73 1.43
C GLU A 32 13.80 -11.86 2.21
N THR A 33 12.95 -10.84 2.08
CA THR A 33 11.53 -10.97 2.36
C THR A 33 10.98 -11.78 1.20
N GLU A 34 11.35 -13.07 1.15
CA GLU A 34 10.48 -14.06 0.55
C GLU A 34 9.24 -14.10 1.44
N GLU A 35 8.33 -13.15 1.19
CA GLU A 35 6.93 -13.26 1.61
C GLU A 35 6.38 -14.47 0.86
N LYS A 36 6.61 -15.61 1.52
CA LYS A 36 5.95 -16.89 1.35
C LYS A 36 4.56 -16.66 0.78
N GLY A 37 4.42 -16.98 -0.51
CA GLY A 37 3.31 -16.61 -1.38
C GLY A 37 1.98 -16.45 -0.66
N SER A 38 1.68 -15.21 -0.28
CA SER A 38 0.32 -14.85 0.03
C SER A 38 -0.41 -14.78 -1.30
N LYS A 39 -1.48 -15.55 -1.45
CA LYS A 39 -2.48 -15.41 -2.53
C LYS A 39 -3.24 -14.09 -2.33
N ASP A 40 -2.53 -13.00 -2.07
CA ASP A 40 -3.08 -11.68 -1.88
C ASP A 40 -3.54 -11.19 -3.24
N GLY A 41 -4.86 -11.06 -3.41
CA GLY A 41 -5.47 -10.53 -4.62
C GLY A 41 -4.92 -9.16 -5.04
N ALA A 42 -4.22 -8.45 -4.15
CA ALA A 42 -3.52 -7.22 -4.46
C ALA A 42 -2.37 -7.40 -5.45
N TYR A 43 -1.55 -8.45 -5.32
CA TYR A 43 -0.46 -8.70 -6.28
C TYR A 43 -1.01 -9.10 -7.65
N ARG A 44 -2.07 -9.92 -7.67
CA ARG A 44 -2.77 -10.25 -8.92
C ARG A 44 -3.34 -9.00 -9.57
N LYS A 45 -3.98 -8.14 -8.79
CA LYS A 45 -4.49 -6.85 -9.28
C LYS A 45 -3.39 -5.93 -9.79
N ALA A 46 -2.23 -5.87 -9.14
CA ALA A 46 -1.10 -5.09 -9.63
C ALA A 46 -0.60 -5.61 -11.00
N ALA A 47 -0.48 -6.93 -11.16
CA ALA A 47 -0.07 -7.54 -12.42
C ALA A 47 -1.11 -7.35 -13.55
N GLU A 48 -2.41 -7.46 -13.24
CA GLU A 48 -3.50 -7.16 -14.17
C GLU A 48 -3.41 -5.70 -14.67
N VAL A 49 -3.33 -4.75 -13.73
CA VAL A 49 -3.22 -3.32 -14.06
C VAL A 49 -1.95 -3.03 -14.86
N HIS A 50 -0.82 -3.65 -14.52
CA HIS A 50 0.43 -3.49 -15.28
C HIS A 50 0.30 -4.02 -16.72
N SER A 51 -0.28 -5.20 -16.90
CA SER A 51 -0.48 -5.80 -18.22
C SER A 51 -1.38 -4.92 -19.08
N GLU A 52 -2.50 -4.46 -18.53
CA GLU A 52 -3.41 -3.53 -19.21
C GLU A 52 -2.74 -2.19 -19.53
N LEU A 53 -1.94 -1.63 -18.62
CA LEU A 53 -1.19 -0.40 -18.89
C LEU A 53 -0.14 -0.60 -19.99
N CYS A 54 0.51 -1.77 -20.04
CA CYS A 54 1.47 -2.10 -21.10
C CYS A 54 0.78 -2.22 -22.46
N GLU A 55 -0.40 -2.82 -22.51
CA GLU A 55 -1.23 -2.90 -23.73
C GLU A 55 -1.73 -1.52 -24.18
N LEU A 56 -2.11 -0.65 -23.24
CA LEU A 56 -2.62 0.70 -23.54
C LEU A 56 -1.51 1.71 -23.87
N ALA A 57 -0.29 1.50 -23.34
CA ALA A 57 0.85 2.39 -23.50
C ALA A 57 2.15 1.62 -23.84
N PRO A 58 2.21 0.93 -24.99
CA PRO A 58 3.38 0.12 -25.38
C PRO A 58 4.65 0.96 -25.60
N GLU A 59 4.50 2.24 -25.92
CA GLU A 59 5.60 3.19 -26.16
C GLU A 59 6.51 3.38 -24.94
N HIS A 60 5.98 3.21 -23.73
CA HIS A 60 6.66 3.60 -22.48
C HIS A 60 7.38 2.47 -21.75
N ASN A 61 7.39 1.24 -22.28
CA ASN A 61 8.08 0.06 -21.71
C ASN A 61 8.04 0.01 -20.16
N LEU A 62 6.83 -0.08 -19.60
CA LEU A 62 6.63 -0.02 -18.15
C LEU A 62 7.15 -1.27 -17.46
N GLN A 63 7.96 -1.10 -16.43
CA GLN A 63 8.40 -2.19 -15.56
C GLN A 63 7.56 -2.22 -14.27
N LEU A 64 7.06 -3.41 -13.91
CA LEU A 64 6.37 -3.61 -12.64
C LEU A 64 7.40 -3.88 -11.54
N VAL A 65 7.42 -3.02 -10.53
CA VAL A 65 8.16 -3.28 -9.29
C VAL A 65 7.20 -3.29 -8.11
N LEU A 66 7.32 -4.31 -7.27
CA LEU A 66 6.45 -4.54 -6.12
C LEU A 66 7.23 -4.28 -4.84
N ASN A 67 6.68 -3.44 -3.96
CA ASN A 67 7.13 -3.29 -2.57
C ASN A 67 8.63 -2.99 -2.38
N GLU A 68 9.23 -2.13 -3.21
CA GLU A 68 10.66 -1.77 -3.09
C GLU A 68 11.02 -1.17 -1.72
N ASN A 69 10.07 -0.45 -1.12
CA ASN A 69 10.23 0.17 0.19
C ASN A 69 9.94 -0.79 1.36
N GLY A 70 9.81 -2.09 1.09
CA GLY A 70 9.52 -3.13 2.07
C GLY A 70 8.03 -3.45 2.21
N LYS A 71 7.68 -4.10 3.33
CA LYS A 71 6.35 -4.69 3.53
C LYS A 71 5.24 -3.64 3.48
N PRO A 72 4.24 -3.77 2.58
CA PRO A 72 3.18 -2.79 2.44
C PRO A 72 2.28 -2.76 3.68
N ARG A 73 1.70 -1.59 3.96
CA ARG A 73 0.74 -1.43 5.05
C ARG A 73 -0.48 -2.34 4.82
N ARG A 74 -0.98 -2.98 5.88
CA ARG A 74 -2.11 -3.91 5.78
C ARG A 74 -3.32 -3.24 5.12
N GLY A 75 -3.74 -3.77 3.97
CA GLY A 75 -4.89 -3.26 3.21
C GLY A 75 -4.64 -1.94 2.46
N ALA A 76 -3.38 -1.54 2.32
CA ALA A 76 -2.97 -0.50 1.40
C ALA A 76 -2.73 -1.09 -0.01
N PHE A 77 -3.01 -0.28 -1.02
CA PHE A 77 -2.69 -0.56 -2.40
C PHE A 77 -2.36 0.78 -3.04
N GLU A 78 -1.13 0.97 -3.44
CA GLU A 78 -0.65 2.24 -3.97
C GLU A 78 0.14 1.97 -5.25
N ILE A 79 -0.05 2.84 -6.24
CA ILE A 79 0.67 2.77 -7.50
C ILE A 79 1.46 4.06 -7.63
N SER A 80 2.77 3.91 -7.79
CA SER A 80 3.70 5.01 -8.05
C SER A 80 4.42 4.76 -9.36
N ILE A 81 4.73 5.83 -10.07
CA ILE A 81 5.42 5.78 -11.37
C ILE A 81 6.64 6.68 -11.31
N ALA A 82 7.74 6.20 -11.84
CA ALA A 82 8.98 6.95 -11.99
C ALA A 82 9.46 6.83 -13.44
N LYS A 83 10.12 7.88 -13.94
CA LYS A 83 10.74 7.89 -15.27
C LYS A 83 12.02 7.04 -15.33
N SER A 84 12.61 6.75 -14.18
CA SER A 84 13.81 5.93 -14.02
C SER A 84 13.71 5.12 -12.72
N VAL A 85 14.46 4.02 -12.63
CA VAL A 85 14.45 3.09 -11.48
C VAL A 85 14.82 3.81 -10.17
N ASP A 86 15.81 4.71 -10.23
CA ASP A 86 16.27 5.54 -9.10
C ASP A 86 15.63 6.94 -9.08
N GLY A 87 14.65 7.16 -9.96
CA GLY A 87 14.01 8.47 -10.13
C GLY A 87 13.00 8.82 -9.04
N GLU A 88 12.52 10.05 -9.09
CA GLU A 88 11.43 10.49 -8.24
C GLU A 88 10.14 9.73 -8.58
N LYS A 89 9.58 9.08 -7.57
CA LYS A 89 8.33 8.31 -7.67
C LYS A 89 7.15 9.25 -7.45
N VAL A 90 6.32 9.40 -8.47
CA VAL A 90 5.07 10.14 -8.40
C VAL A 90 3.96 9.17 -8.03
N LEU A 91 3.28 9.43 -6.90
CA LEU A 91 2.12 8.65 -6.49
C LEU A 91 0.94 8.94 -7.42
N VAL A 92 0.52 7.93 -8.19
CA VAL A 92 -0.56 8.01 -9.18
C VAL A 92 -1.89 7.58 -8.58
N TRP A 93 -1.85 6.59 -7.68
CA TRP A 93 -3.04 6.06 -7.03
C TRP A 93 -2.78 5.66 -5.59
N SER A 94 -3.73 5.97 -4.69
CA SER A 94 -3.76 5.42 -3.34
C SER A 94 -5.14 4.85 -3.01
N GLY A 95 -5.18 3.55 -2.74
CA GLY A 95 -6.34 2.82 -2.24
C GLY A 95 -6.53 2.94 -0.72
N MET A 96 -5.72 3.73 -0.02
CA MET A 96 -5.96 4.04 1.40
C MET A 96 -7.11 5.05 1.57
N SER A 97 -7.25 6.01 0.65
CA SER A 97 -8.26 7.06 0.70
C SER A 97 -9.66 6.60 0.26
N LYS A 98 -9.76 5.48 -0.47
CA LYS A 98 -11.00 4.97 -1.08
C LYS A 98 -11.97 4.28 -0.10
N GLY A 99 -11.66 4.30 1.20
CA GLY A 99 -12.56 3.84 2.25
C GLY A 99 -12.85 2.33 2.24
N PRO A 100 -13.89 1.88 2.97
CA PRO A 100 -14.32 0.49 3.04
C PRO A 100 -15.51 0.27 2.09
N PRO A 101 -15.25 0.12 0.78
CA PRO A 101 -15.21 -1.21 0.16
C PRO A 101 -13.82 -1.60 -0.37
N ARG A 102 -13.46 -2.89 -0.26
CA ARG A 102 -12.12 -3.38 -0.70
C ARG A 102 -11.92 -3.31 -2.22
N LYS A 103 -13.00 -3.33 -3.00
CA LYS A 103 -12.96 -3.30 -4.47
C LYS A 103 -12.42 -1.95 -4.97
N ASP A 104 -12.90 -0.85 -4.38
CA ASP A 104 -12.56 0.52 -4.80
C ASP A 104 -11.12 0.91 -4.46
N LYS A 105 -10.42 0.09 -3.66
CA LYS A 105 -8.98 0.25 -3.40
C LYS A 105 -8.14 -0.05 -4.64
N PHE A 106 -8.65 -0.87 -5.56
CA PHE A 106 -7.97 -1.24 -6.79
C PHE A 106 -8.47 -0.36 -7.94
N PRO A 107 -7.59 0.34 -8.65
CA PRO A 107 -7.96 1.12 -9.83
C PRO A 107 -8.24 0.22 -11.03
N GLU A 108 -8.97 0.77 -11.99
CA GLU A 108 -8.99 0.27 -13.37
C GLU A 108 -7.83 0.90 -14.14
N ALA A 109 -7.16 0.12 -15.02
CA ALA A 109 -5.99 0.63 -15.73
C ALA A 109 -6.32 1.86 -16.58
N LYS A 110 -7.48 1.87 -17.23
CA LYS A 110 -7.99 3.01 -18.01
C LYS A 110 -8.17 4.27 -17.16
N SER A 111 -8.60 4.14 -15.91
CA SER A 111 -8.83 5.29 -15.03
C SER A 111 -7.53 5.95 -14.58
N ILE A 112 -6.44 5.20 -14.47
CA ILE A 112 -5.14 5.74 -14.05
C ILE A 112 -4.21 6.04 -15.24
N LEU A 113 -4.48 5.50 -16.44
CA LEU A 113 -3.67 5.68 -17.65
C LEU A 113 -3.36 7.15 -17.92
N ASP A 114 -4.36 8.04 -17.88
CA ASP A 114 -4.15 9.46 -18.14
C ASP A 114 -3.20 10.09 -17.11
N VAL A 115 -3.28 9.66 -15.86
CA VAL A 115 -2.41 10.14 -14.77
C VAL A 115 -1.01 9.56 -14.93
N VAL A 116 -0.89 8.30 -15.34
CA VAL A 116 0.38 7.64 -15.69
C VAL A 116 1.08 8.41 -16.81
N LEU A 117 0.40 8.63 -17.92
CA LEU A 117 0.96 9.33 -19.08
C LEU A 117 1.34 10.78 -18.75
N LYS A 118 0.57 11.45 -17.87
CA LYS A 118 0.94 12.78 -17.36
C LYS A 118 2.17 12.75 -16.46
N ALA A 119 2.35 11.71 -15.65
CA ALA A 119 3.53 11.57 -14.79
C ALA A 119 4.80 11.21 -15.60
N LEU A 120 4.63 10.56 -16.76
CA LEU A 120 5.73 10.18 -17.65
C LEU A 120 6.16 11.28 -18.64
N LYS A 121 5.28 12.24 -18.94
CA LYS A 121 5.60 13.48 -19.68
C LYS A 121 6.58 14.34 -18.88
#